data_AF-A0A369SJE2-F1
#
_entry.id   AF-A0A369SJE2-F1
#
_cell.length_a   1.000
_cell.length_b   1.000
_cell.length_c   1.000
_cell.angle_alpha   90.00
_cell.angle_beta   90.00
_cell.angle_gamma   90.00
#
_symmetry.space_group_name_H-M   'P 1'
#
loop_
_entity.id
_entity.type
_entity.pdbx_description
1 polymer ?
#
loop_
_entity_poly.entity_id
_entity_poly.type
_entity_poly.pdbx_seq_one_letter_code
_entity_poly.pdbx_strand_id
1 'polypeptide(L)'
;MTTATGSKYGSNSILSQPSIKFFISQIIRAGLGAQRLQLVLKRCNQQSLPLRCIWLQGDLLEWQDDGDALLLDDGTGSYVMAIGEILHITKDQVIIRALKMADLSSNPDTMTIWLYETIDLHQTIFEPCY
;
A
#
# COMPACT_ATOMS: atom_id res chain seq x y z
N MET A 1 21.82 -39.47 11.90
CA MET A 1 20.43 -38.98 12.05
C MET A 1 20.46 -37.48 11.92
N THR A 2 19.62 -36.97 11.04
CA THR A 2 19.88 -35.82 10.18
C THR A 2 19.54 -34.49 10.85
N THR A 3 20.36 -33.52 10.48
CA THR A 3 20.48 -32.10 10.85
C THR A 3 19.20 -31.29 11.04
N ALA A 4 19.30 -30.37 11.99
CA ALA A 4 18.33 -29.38 12.39
C ALA A 4 17.76 -28.53 11.23
N THR A 5 16.45 -28.37 11.31
CA THR A 5 15.62 -27.34 10.67
C THR A 5 16.08 -25.95 11.08
N GLY A 6 16.42 -25.08 10.13
CA GLY A 6 16.83 -23.71 10.48
C GLY A 6 17.16 -22.82 9.30
N SER A 7 16.19 -22.53 8.43
CA SER A 7 16.18 -21.26 7.68
C SER A 7 14.75 -20.94 7.25
N LYS A 8 13.99 -20.29 8.15
CA LYS A 8 12.62 -19.80 7.89
C LYS A 8 12.59 -18.35 7.39
N TYR A 9 13.74 -17.71 7.21
CA TYR A 9 13.84 -16.36 6.65
C TYR A 9 14.35 -16.44 5.22
N GLY A 10 13.46 -16.92 4.34
CA GLY A 10 13.65 -16.77 2.91
C GLY A 10 13.75 -15.27 2.58
N SER A 11 14.71 -14.94 1.73
CA SER A 11 15.05 -13.64 1.16
C SER A 11 13.91 -13.02 0.32
N ASN A 12 12.73 -12.86 0.93
CA ASN A 12 11.51 -12.30 0.34
C ASN A 12 10.60 -11.70 1.44
N SER A 13 11.17 -11.14 2.52
CA SER A 13 10.37 -10.45 3.54
C SER A 13 9.65 -9.25 2.92
N ILE A 14 8.36 -9.06 3.17
CA ILE A 14 7.66 -7.85 2.71
C ILE A 14 8.30 -6.58 3.28
N LEU A 15 8.85 -6.68 4.49
CA LEU A 15 9.51 -5.58 5.20
C LEU A 15 10.81 -5.13 4.51
N SER A 16 11.34 -5.92 3.57
CA SER A 16 12.52 -5.53 2.78
C SER A 16 12.15 -4.78 1.49
N GLN A 17 10.86 -4.57 1.21
CA GLN A 17 10.40 -3.76 0.09
C GLN A 17 10.02 -2.35 0.58
N PRO A 18 10.26 -1.31 -0.24
CA PRO A 18 9.80 0.03 0.09
C PRO A 18 8.27 0.06 0.10
N SER A 19 7.68 0.66 1.14
CA SER A 19 6.29 1.08 1.12
C SER A 19 6.18 2.37 0.32
N ILE A 20 5.39 2.37 -0.75
CA ILE A 20 5.17 3.56 -1.58
C ILE A 20 3.77 4.11 -1.28
N LYS A 21 3.64 5.44 -1.19
CA LYS A 21 2.38 6.14 -0.98
C LYS A 21 1.55 6.10 -2.27
N PHE A 22 0.27 5.76 -2.17
CA PHE A 22 -0.66 5.71 -3.32
C PHE A 22 -2.01 6.33 -3.00
N PHE A 23 -2.65 6.92 -4.01
CA PHE A 23 -4.11 7.08 -4.00
C PHE A 23 -4.79 5.73 -4.27
N ILE A 24 -5.94 5.48 -3.63
CA ILE A 24 -6.77 4.29 -3.87
C ILE A 24 -7.09 4.14 -5.37
N SER A 25 -7.40 5.25 -6.05
CA SER A 25 -7.69 5.26 -7.49
C SER A 25 -6.51 4.80 -8.36
N GLN A 26 -5.27 4.97 -7.92
CA GLN A 26 -4.09 4.48 -8.65
C GLN A 26 -3.95 2.97 -8.50
N ILE A 27 -4.21 2.44 -7.32
CA ILE A 27 -4.19 1.00 -7.05
C ILE A 27 -5.27 0.29 -7.84
N ILE A 28 -6.50 0.83 -7.84
CA ILE A 28 -7.63 0.29 -8.62
C ILE A 28 -7.29 0.28 -10.13
N ARG A 29 -6.68 1.35 -10.65
CA ARG A 29 -6.28 1.44 -12.07
C ARG A 29 -5.13 0.49 -12.43
N ALA A 30 -4.18 0.27 -11.54
CA ALA A 30 -3.06 -0.64 -11.78
C ALA A 30 -3.51 -2.11 -11.79
N GLY A 31 -4.49 -2.45 -10.96
CA GLY A 31 -4.95 -3.83 -10.78
C GLY A 31 -3.88 -4.73 -10.15
N LEU A 32 -4.23 -6.00 -9.94
CA LEU A 32 -3.32 -7.01 -9.42
C LEU A 32 -2.70 -7.83 -10.54
N GLY A 33 -1.41 -8.15 -10.42
CA GLY A 33 -0.73 -9.08 -11.34
C GLY A 33 -1.26 -10.51 -11.25
N ALA A 34 -1.21 -11.25 -12.35
CA ALA A 34 -1.82 -12.58 -12.49
C ALA A 34 -1.21 -13.70 -11.62
N GLN A 35 0.01 -13.52 -11.07
CA GLN A 35 0.74 -14.60 -10.39
C GLN A 35 0.96 -14.38 -8.89
N ARG A 36 0.81 -13.15 -8.40
CA ARG A 36 0.95 -12.75 -6.99
C ARG A 36 0.16 -11.46 -6.80
N LEU A 37 -0.46 -11.27 -5.62
CA LEU A 37 -1.12 -10.02 -5.22
C LEU A 37 -0.08 -8.88 -5.10
N GLN A 38 0.44 -8.46 -6.24
CA GLN A 38 1.49 -7.49 -6.40
C GLN A 38 0.98 -6.40 -7.32
N LEU A 39 1.13 -5.17 -6.87
CA LEU A 39 0.93 -4.01 -7.71
C LEU A 39 2.11 -3.93 -8.67
N VAL A 40 1.84 -3.94 -9.98
CA VAL A 40 2.90 -3.80 -10.99
C VAL A 40 2.88 -2.38 -11.51
N LEU A 41 3.86 -1.59 -11.08
CA LEU A 41 3.99 -0.21 -11.53
C LEU A 41 4.97 -0.13 -12.69
N LYS A 42 4.57 0.59 -13.74
CA LYS A 42 5.43 0.88 -14.87
C LYS A 42 6.19 2.17 -14.59
N ARG A 43 7.50 2.07 -14.38
CA ARG A 43 8.39 3.23 -14.38
C ARG A 43 8.60 3.73 -15.81
N CYS A 44 9.06 4.97 -15.95
CA CYS A 44 9.28 5.58 -17.26
C CYS A 44 10.38 4.90 -18.09
N ASN A 45 11.34 4.24 -17.46
CA ASN A 45 12.33 3.40 -18.14
C ASN A 45 11.77 2.02 -18.60
N GLN A 46 10.45 1.86 -18.66
CA GLN A 46 9.74 0.59 -18.92
C GLN A 46 10.01 -0.53 -17.91
N GLN A 47 10.70 -0.25 -16.81
CA GLN A 47 10.91 -1.22 -15.76
C GLN A 47 9.63 -1.41 -14.95
N SER A 48 9.19 -2.65 -14.83
CA SER A 48 8.09 -3.01 -13.94
C SER A 48 8.60 -3.17 -12.51
N LEU A 49 8.01 -2.44 -11.57
CA LEU A 49 8.31 -2.56 -10.15
C LEU A 49 7.18 -3.34 -9.46
N PRO A 50 7.40 -4.61 -9.07
CA PRO A 50 6.43 -5.36 -8.29
C PRO A 50 6.47 -4.90 -6.83
N LEU A 51 5.37 -4.35 -6.35
CA LEU A 51 5.18 -3.96 -4.95
C LEU A 51 4.24 -4.92 -4.25
N ARG A 52 4.64 -5.37 -3.06
CA ARG A 52 3.75 -6.07 -2.13
C ARG A 52 3.28 -5.19 -0.99
N CYS A 53 4.07 -4.18 -0.61
CA CYS A 53 3.79 -3.29 0.50
C CYS A 53 3.35 -1.92 -0.03
N ILE A 54 2.21 -1.43 0.46
CA ILE A 54 1.70 -0.11 0.11
C ILE A 54 1.50 0.74 1.35
N TRP A 55 1.59 2.05 1.15
CA TRP A 55 1.22 3.05 2.14
C TRP A 55 -0.03 3.78 1.66
N LEU A 56 -1.05 3.79 2.50
CA LEU A 56 -2.30 4.48 2.28
C LEU A 56 -2.60 5.45 3.43
N GLN A 57 -3.37 6.48 3.12
CA GLN A 57 -3.90 7.41 4.11
C GLN A 57 -5.31 7.82 3.70
N GLY A 58 -6.24 7.84 4.65
CA GLY A 58 -7.65 8.09 4.39
C GLY A 58 -8.50 7.74 5.59
N ASP A 59 -9.80 7.85 5.43
CA ASP A 59 -10.74 7.41 6.45
C ASP A 59 -10.75 5.87 6.55
N LEU A 60 -10.99 5.36 7.76
CA LEU A 60 -11.17 3.93 8.02
C LEU A 60 -12.68 3.62 8.02
N LEU A 61 -13.14 2.73 7.14
CA LEU A 61 -14.55 2.27 7.13
C LEU A 61 -14.77 1.08 8.04
N GLU A 62 -13.92 0.05 7.92
CA GLU A 62 -14.15 -1.21 8.61
C GLU A 62 -12.82 -1.88 8.98
N TRP A 63 -12.78 -2.36 10.21
CA TRP A 63 -11.67 -3.14 10.74
C TRP A 63 -12.14 -4.57 11.01
N GLN A 64 -11.38 -5.56 10.54
CA GLN A 64 -11.63 -6.96 10.82
C GLN A 64 -10.58 -7.47 11.81
N ASP A 65 -11.03 -8.06 12.92
CA ASP A 65 -10.17 -8.49 14.04
C ASP A 65 -9.12 -9.56 13.67
N ASP A 66 -9.22 -10.18 12.50
CA ASP A 66 -8.22 -11.11 11.96
C ASP A 66 -6.92 -10.42 11.48
N GLY A 67 -6.82 -9.09 11.58
CA GLY A 67 -5.65 -8.30 11.16
C GLY A 67 -5.74 -7.79 9.72
N ASP A 68 -6.90 -7.94 9.10
CA ASP A 68 -7.24 -7.40 7.80
C ASP A 68 -8.02 -6.09 7.96
N ALA A 69 -7.62 -5.06 7.22
CA ALA A 69 -8.21 -3.73 7.27
C ALA A 69 -8.83 -3.37 5.92
N LEU A 70 -10.09 -2.93 5.94
CA LEU A 70 -10.73 -2.28 4.81
C LEU A 70 -10.56 -0.77 4.99
N LEU A 71 -9.63 -0.21 4.23
CA LEU A 71 -9.36 1.23 4.25
C LEU A 71 -10.12 1.89 3.12
N LEU A 72 -11.12 2.74 3.42
CA LEU A 72 -11.90 3.50 2.44
C LEU A 72 -12.57 4.78 2.95
N ASP A 73 -12.90 5.60 1.99
CA ASP A 73 -13.25 7.01 2.09
C ASP A 73 -14.72 7.23 1.71
N ASP A 74 -15.49 7.72 2.68
CA ASP A 74 -16.75 8.45 2.45
C ASP A 74 -16.79 9.79 3.23
N GLY A 75 -15.65 10.22 3.79
CA GLY A 75 -15.53 11.42 4.60
C GLY A 75 -16.15 11.35 6.01
N THR A 76 -16.58 10.18 6.49
CA THR A 76 -17.24 10.03 7.81
C THR A 76 -16.46 9.21 8.87
N GLY A 77 -15.28 8.68 8.53
CA GLY A 77 -14.47 7.81 9.40
C GLY A 77 -13.34 8.51 10.17
N SER A 78 -12.56 7.72 10.93
CA SER A 78 -11.31 8.21 11.54
C SER A 78 -10.20 8.25 10.51
N TYR A 79 -9.52 9.39 10.41
CA TYR A 79 -8.43 9.59 9.47
C TYR A 79 -7.17 8.84 9.92
N VAL A 80 -6.76 7.80 9.19
CA VAL A 80 -5.64 6.93 9.54
C VAL A 80 -4.62 6.82 8.42
N MET A 81 -3.39 6.49 8.79
CA MET A 81 -2.40 5.93 7.88
C MET A 81 -2.29 4.43 8.10
N ALA A 82 -2.20 3.68 7.00
CA ALA A 82 -1.97 2.24 7.03
C ALA A 82 -0.85 1.85 6.06
N ILE A 83 0.02 0.97 6.52
CA ILE A 83 1.02 0.27 5.69
C ILE A 83 0.66 -1.20 5.71
N GLY A 84 0.56 -1.84 4.55
CA GLY A 84 0.09 -3.21 4.48
C GLY A 84 0.32 -3.92 3.15
N GLU A 85 -0.02 -5.22 3.12
CA GLU A 85 -0.07 -5.98 1.87
C GLU A 85 -1.46 -5.92 1.25
N ILE A 86 -1.54 -5.82 -0.07
CA ILE A 86 -2.84 -5.88 -0.76
C ILE A 86 -3.35 -7.33 -0.73
N LEU A 87 -4.58 -7.51 -0.23
CA LEU A 87 -5.28 -8.78 -0.26
C LEU A 87 -6.25 -8.85 -1.44
N HIS A 88 -7.01 -7.78 -1.64
CA HIS A 88 -8.04 -7.73 -2.68
C HIS A 88 -8.24 -6.30 -3.19
N ILE A 89 -8.51 -6.16 -4.49
CA ILE A 89 -8.91 -4.90 -5.12
C ILE A 89 -10.28 -5.14 -5.76
N THR A 90 -11.28 -4.35 -5.38
CA THR A 90 -12.56 -4.27 -6.06
C THR A 90 -12.62 -3.00 -6.93
N LYS A 91 -13.76 -2.75 -7.58
CA LYS A 91 -13.97 -1.55 -8.40
C LYS A 91 -13.77 -0.25 -7.60
N ASP A 92 -14.19 -0.26 -6.34
CA ASP A 92 -14.25 0.94 -5.53
C ASP A 92 -13.46 0.80 -4.23
N GLN A 93 -12.91 -0.39 -3.93
CA GLN A 93 -12.34 -0.69 -2.61
C GLN A 93 -11.00 -1.44 -2.68
N VAL A 94 -10.14 -1.23 -1.68
CA VAL A 94 -8.88 -1.97 -1.50
C VAL A 94 -8.84 -2.55 -0.10
N ILE A 95 -8.71 -3.87 -0.01
CA ILE A 95 -8.55 -4.60 1.24
C ILE A 95 -7.08 -4.90 1.42
N ILE A 96 -6.53 -4.53 2.58
CA ILE A 96 -5.13 -4.77 2.91
C ILE A 96 -4.98 -5.55 4.21
N ARG A 97 -3.92 -6.34 4.33
CA ARG A 97 -3.45 -6.82 5.64
C ARG A 97 -2.54 -5.76 6.23
N ALA A 98 -3.00 -5.11 7.30
CA ALA A 98 -2.26 -4.02 7.91
C ALA A 98 -1.02 -4.55 8.66
N LEU A 99 0.16 -4.04 8.30
CA LEU A 99 1.41 -4.26 9.02
C LEU A 99 1.64 -3.18 10.09
N LYS A 100 1.20 -1.95 9.79
CA LYS A 100 1.27 -0.81 10.70
C LYS A 100 0.07 0.10 10.42
N MET A 101 -0.53 0.62 11.49
CA MET A 101 -1.52 1.68 11.41
C MET A 101 -1.21 2.78 12.42
N ALA A 102 -1.59 4.01 12.08
CA ALA A 102 -1.52 5.14 12.99
C ALA A 102 -2.75 6.03 12.79
N ASP A 103 -3.34 6.47 13.89
CA ASP A 103 -4.35 7.52 13.89
C ASP A 103 -3.69 8.87 13.58
N LEU A 104 -4.27 9.59 12.60
CA LEU A 104 -3.82 10.90 12.15
C LEU A 104 -4.91 11.96 12.31
N SER A 105 -6.04 11.62 12.96
CA SER A 105 -7.18 12.51 13.17
C SER A 105 -6.85 13.76 13.99
N SER A 106 -5.77 13.74 14.78
CA SER A 106 -5.37 14.85 15.64
C SER A 106 -4.83 16.07 14.88
N ASN A 107 -4.41 15.91 13.62
CA ASN A 107 -3.83 16.98 12.82
C ASN A 107 -4.62 17.19 11.51
N PRO A 108 -5.36 18.31 11.37
CA PRO A 108 -6.21 18.56 10.21
C PRO A 108 -5.43 18.74 8.90
N ASP A 109 -4.16 19.16 8.96
CA ASP A 109 -3.34 19.40 7.78
C ASP A 109 -2.80 18.10 7.16
N THR A 110 -2.95 16.97 7.86
CA THR A 110 -2.36 15.69 7.46
C THR A 110 -2.88 15.18 6.13
N MET A 111 -4.13 15.47 5.79
CA MET A 111 -4.72 15.16 4.49
C MET A 111 -4.08 15.97 3.37
N THR A 112 -3.93 17.28 3.58
CA THR A 112 -3.31 18.18 2.62
C THR A 112 -1.84 17.83 2.40
N ILE A 113 -1.09 17.56 3.47
CA ILE A 113 0.32 17.15 3.39
C ILE A 113 0.45 15.85 2.60
N TRP A 114 -0.37 14.85 2.90
CA TRP A 114 -0.32 13.57 2.21
C TRP A 114 -0.63 13.67 0.71
N LEU A 115 -1.58 14.54 0.34
CA LEU A 115 -1.89 14.83 -1.07
C LEU A 115 -0.64 15.31 -1.81
N TYR A 116 0.06 16.31 -1.26
CA TYR A 116 1.28 16.85 -1.86
C TYR A 116 2.42 15.84 -1.91
N GLU A 117 2.68 15.14 -0.80
CA GLU A 117 3.74 14.14 -0.72
C GLU A 117 3.52 13.00 -1.72
N THR A 118 2.27 12.56 -1.89
CA THR A 118 1.94 11.48 -2.83
C THR A 118 2.12 11.96 -4.26
N ILE A 119 1.69 13.17 -4.60
CA ILE A 119 1.90 13.75 -5.94
C ILE A 119 3.40 13.88 -6.24
N ASP A 120 4.18 14.46 -5.33
CA ASP A 120 5.63 14.67 -5.50
C ASP A 120 6.41 13.35 -5.65
N LEU A 121 6.09 12.35 -4.83
CA LEU A 121 6.66 11.00 -4.96
C LEU A 121 6.33 10.38 -6.31
N HIS A 122 5.07 10.48 -6.74
CA HIS A 122 4.66 9.93 -8.01
C HIS A 122 5.29 10.66 -9.20
N GLN A 123 5.47 11.97 -9.12
CA GLN A 123 6.24 12.69 -10.12
C GLN A 123 7.69 12.18 -10.14
N THR A 124 8.35 12.13 -8.99
CA THR A 124 9.74 11.65 -8.93
C THR A 124 9.93 10.22 -9.46
N ILE A 125 8.96 9.33 -9.24
CA ILE A 125 9.05 7.90 -9.64
C ILE A 125 8.54 7.66 -11.07
N PHE A 126 7.61 8.49 -11.57
CA PHE A 126 6.85 8.27 -12.82
C PHE A 126 6.86 9.44 -13.82
N GLU A 127 7.60 10.53 -13.59
CA GLU A 127 7.80 11.63 -14.58
C GLU A 127 8.52 11.13 -15.84
N PRO A 128 8.29 11.76 -17.01
CA PRO A 128 8.87 11.34 -18.27
C PRO A 128 10.40 11.32 -18.20
N CYS A 129 11.01 10.21 -18.64
CA CYS A 129 12.44 10.21 -18.92
C CYS A 129 12.71 11.21 -20.04
N TYR A 130 13.34 12.34 -19.71
CA TYR A 130 13.90 13.25 -20.71
C TYR A 130 15.08 12.61 -21.44
#